data_AF-A0A1A0XCX7-F1
#
_entry.id   AF-A0A1A0XCX7-F1
#
_cell.length_a   1.000
_cell.length_b   1.000
_cell.length_c   1.000
_cell.angle_alpha   90.00
_cell.angle_beta   90.00
_cell.angle_gamma   90.00
#
_symmetry.space_group_name_H-M   'P 1'
#
loop_
_entity.id
_entity.type
_entity.pdbx_description
1 polymer ?
#
loop_
_entity_poly.entity_id
_entity_poly.type
_entity_poly.pdbx_seq_one_letter_code
_entity_poly.pdbx_strand_id
1 'polypeptide(L)'
;MQTPDEPTWERLTQLTATTRSYAPTRFILAIASLVDADAIRGAVTTVDLAGPTVWTSVLVTDTALCRVSASFDAEHFDREEESQQQFRYNAPAMTLTEAWTRPLASVREISIADVSGEIDRQKWYRVAGMKLILDDGKQIELPDQGRLHDTREREQSDEFLTAVRRGVSF
;
A
#
# COMPACT_ATOMS: atom_id res chain seq x y z
N MET A 1 23.87 3.49 0.35
CA MET A 1 22.43 3.74 0.23
C MET A 1 22.26 5.25 0.22
N GLN A 2 22.00 5.86 -0.94
CA GLN A 2 21.71 7.30 -1.01
C GLN A 2 20.30 7.53 -0.49
N THR A 3 20.12 8.54 0.35
CA THR A 3 18.79 9.01 0.75
C THR A 3 18.11 9.58 -0.49
N PRO A 4 16.85 9.24 -0.78
CA PRO A 4 16.12 9.84 -1.90
C PRO A 4 16.10 11.37 -1.77
N ASP A 5 16.06 12.06 -2.90
CA ASP A 5 15.88 13.51 -2.95
C ASP A 5 14.51 13.91 -2.37
N GLU A 6 14.41 15.16 -1.92
CA GLU A 6 13.25 15.67 -1.16
C GLU A 6 11.89 15.46 -1.87
N PRO A 7 11.75 15.69 -3.20
CA PRO A 7 10.50 15.43 -3.91
C PRO A 7 10.12 13.94 -3.96
N THR A 8 11.11 13.05 -4.13
CA THR A 8 10.92 11.59 -4.12
C THR A 8 10.47 11.11 -2.74
N TRP A 9 11.06 11.66 -1.68
CA TRP A 9 10.70 11.32 -0.31
C TRP A 9 9.26 11.74 0.04
N GLU A 10 8.87 12.96 -0.35
CA GLU A 10 7.50 13.43 -0.17
C GLU A 10 6.52 12.56 -0.93
N ARG A 11 6.81 12.24 -2.21
CA ARG A 11 5.96 11.36 -3.03
C ARG A 11 5.75 10.00 -2.36
N LEU A 12 6.82 9.34 -1.91
CA LEU A 12 6.71 8.03 -1.22
C LEU A 12 5.95 8.14 0.10
N THR A 13 6.15 9.21 0.85
CA THR A 13 5.37 9.49 2.06
C THR A 13 3.87 9.57 1.73
N GLN A 14 3.50 10.27 0.66
CA GLN A 14 2.10 10.42 0.27
C GLN A 14 1.50 9.11 -0.28
N LEU A 15 2.29 8.30 -0.99
CA LEU A 15 1.86 6.99 -1.51
C LEU A 15 1.69 5.92 -0.43
N THR A 16 2.33 6.10 0.73
CA THR A 16 2.27 5.17 1.87
C THR A 16 1.42 5.69 3.02
N ALA A 17 0.75 6.83 2.83
CA ALA A 17 -0.18 7.38 3.79
C ALA A 17 -1.48 6.57 3.82
N THR A 18 -2.07 6.48 5.00
CA THR A 18 -3.47 6.07 5.20
C THR A 18 -4.25 7.28 5.71
N THR A 19 -5.57 7.17 5.82
CA THR A 19 -6.46 8.21 6.34
C THR A 19 -6.02 8.69 7.72
N ARG A 20 -5.44 7.80 8.54
CA ARG A 20 -5.17 8.04 9.96
C ARG A 20 -3.70 8.26 10.28
N SER A 21 -2.80 7.73 9.46
CA SER A 21 -1.38 7.63 9.81
C SER A 21 -0.49 7.61 8.57
N TYR A 22 0.74 8.10 8.73
CA TYR A 22 1.81 7.95 7.75
C TYR A 22 2.72 6.80 8.12
N ALA A 23 3.17 6.04 7.13
CA ALA A 23 4.09 4.93 7.39
C ALA A 23 5.42 5.41 8.01
N PRO A 24 6.03 4.64 8.93
CA PRO A 24 7.35 4.95 9.48
C PRO A 24 8.43 5.07 8.41
N THR A 25 9.43 5.90 8.65
CA THR A 25 10.57 6.16 7.74
C THR A 25 11.24 4.86 7.29
N ARG A 26 11.46 3.91 8.21
CA ARG A 26 12.09 2.61 7.90
C ARG A 26 11.28 1.79 6.90
N PHE A 27 9.95 1.87 6.94
CA PHE A 27 9.08 1.19 5.99
C PHE A 27 9.13 1.86 4.61
N ILE A 28 9.11 3.19 4.58
CA ILE A 28 9.25 3.97 3.33
C ILE A 28 10.61 3.66 2.67
N LEU A 29 11.69 3.56 3.45
CA LEU A 29 13.00 3.15 2.95
C LEU A 29 13.02 1.74 2.37
N ALA A 30 12.28 0.79 2.97
CA ALA A 30 12.13 -0.55 2.40
C ALA A 30 11.46 -0.51 1.02
N ILE A 31 10.45 0.33 0.85
CA ILE A 31 9.81 0.57 -0.46
C ILE A 31 10.78 1.19 -1.45
N ALA A 32 11.47 2.27 -1.05
CA ALA A 32 12.45 2.96 -1.90
C ALA A 32 13.60 2.04 -2.34
N SER A 33 13.89 0.97 -1.59
CA SER A 33 14.89 -0.03 -1.95
C SER A 33 14.44 -1.00 -3.05
N LEU A 34 13.13 -1.14 -3.29
CA LEU A 34 12.56 -2.06 -4.27
C LEU A 34 12.13 -1.38 -5.57
N VAL A 35 11.67 -0.13 -5.48
CA VAL A 35 11.07 0.58 -6.61
C VAL A 35 11.39 2.06 -6.56
N ASP A 36 11.70 2.61 -7.73
CA ASP A 36 11.86 4.05 -7.92
C ASP A 36 10.50 4.74 -7.75
N ALA A 37 10.44 5.82 -6.95
CA ALA A 37 9.19 6.51 -6.67
C ALA A 37 8.54 7.09 -7.94
N ASP A 38 9.35 7.50 -8.92
CA ASP A 38 8.86 8.08 -10.19
C ASP A 38 8.27 7.03 -11.13
N ALA A 39 8.65 5.76 -10.93
CA ALA A 39 8.08 4.63 -11.65
C ALA A 39 6.71 4.21 -11.09
N ILE A 40 6.35 4.60 -9.86
CA ILE A 40 5.08 4.22 -9.23
C ILE A 40 3.92 4.96 -9.90
N ARG A 41 2.98 4.18 -10.45
CA ARG A 41 1.74 4.63 -11.09
C ARG A 41 0.52 4.55 -10.19
N GLY A 42 0.60 3.76 -9.13
CA GLY A 42 -0.43 3.68 -8.11
C GLY A 42 0.03 2.88 -6.90
N ALA A 43 -0.59 3.13 -5.75
CA ALA A 43 -0.26 2.50 -4.49
C ALA A 43 -1.52 2.28 -3.66
N VAL A 44 -1.55 1.17 -2.94
CA VAL A 44 -2.49 0.96 -1.84
C VAL A 44 -1.72 0.52 -0.61
N THR A 45 -1.97 1.20 0.51
CA THR A 45 -1.31 0.93 1.78
C THR A 45 -2.34 0.67 2.85
N THR A 46 -2.09 -0.35 3.66
CA THR A 46 -2.90 -0.71 4.82
C THR A 46 -2.02 -0.83 6.05
N VAL A 47 -2.64 -0.60 7.21
CA VAL A 47 -2.04 -0.82 8.52
C VAL A 47 -2.95 -1.73 9.33
N ASP A 48 -2.38 -2.79 9.90
CA ASP A 48 -3.04 -3.62 10.91
C ASP A 48 -2.53 -3.23 12.30
N LEU A 49 -3.48 -3.01 13.20
CA LEU A 49 -3.29 -2.52 14.57
C LEU A 49 -3.80 -3.51 15.62
N ALA A 50 -4.15 -4.75 15.24
CA ALA A 50 -4.65 -5.76 16.17
C ALA A 50 -3.56 -6.38 17.08
N GLY A 51 -2.31 -5.96 16.93
CA GLY A 51 -1.15 -6.44 17.68
C GLY A 51 0.09 -5.61 17.31
N PRO A 52 1.28 -6.22 17.12
CA PRO A 52 2.41 -5.53 16.53
C PRO A 52 1.98 -4.82 15.24
N THR A 53 2.40 -3.57 15.06
CA THR A 53 1.92 -2.77 13.94
C THR A 53 2.43 -3.34 12.63
N VAL A 54 1.53 -3.74 11.73
CA VAL A 54 1.90 -4.29 10.42
C VAL A 54 1.52 -3.30 9.33
N TRP A 55 2.53 -2.76 8.67
CA TRP A 55 2.35 -1.95 7.47
C TRP A 55 2.45 -2.83 6.23
N THR A 56 1.51 -2.70 5.31
CA THR A 56 1.55 -3.40 4.01
C THR A 56 1.28 -2.41 2.90
N SER A 57 2.14 -2.38 1.88
CA SER A 57 1.94 -1.60 0.66
C SER A 57 2.02 -2.49 -0.56
N VAL A 58 1.07 -2.30 -1.47
CA VAL A 58 1.09 -2.87 -2.81
C VAL A 58 1.20 -1.72 -3.79
N LEU A 59 2.24 -1.75 -4.62
CA LEU A 59 2.61 -0.69 -5.53
C LEU A 59 2.61 -1.22 -6.95
N VAL A 60 2.19 -0.42 -7.91
CA VAL A 60 2.20 -0.78 -9.32
C VAL A 60 3.00 0.25 -10.11
N THR A 61 3.83 -0.25 -11.01
CA THR A 61 4.57 0.51 -12.03
C THR A 61 4.00 0.18 -13.41
N ASP A 62 4.60 0.71 -14.47
CA ASP A 62 4.18 0.35 -15.84
C ASP A 62 4.35 -1.14 -16.16
N THR A 63 5.30 -1.83 -15.50
CA THR A 63 5.67 -3.22 -15.85
C THR A 63 5.73 -4.19 -14.68
N ALA A 64 5.59 -3.72 -13.45
CA ALA A 64 5.78 -4.53 -12.26
C ALA A 64 4.78 -4.21 -11.13
N LEU A 65 4.43 -5.25 -10.38
CA LEU A 65 3.73 -5.19 -9.11
C LEU A 65 4.72 -5.43 -7.98
N CYS A 66 4.76 -4.53 -7.00
CA CYS A 66 5.64 -4.64 -5.84
C CYS A 66 4.78 -4.81 -4.58
N ARG A 67 5.27 -5.60 -3.62
CA ARG A 67 4.64 -5.72 -2.31
C ARG A 67 5.69 -5.65 -1.22
N VAL A 68 5.42 -4.80 -0.23
CA VAL A 68 6.21 -4.69 1.00
C VAL A 68 5.27 -4.86 2.17
N SER A 69 5.61 -5.76 3.10
CA SER A 69 4.94 -5.92 4.38
C SER A 69 5.99 -5.98 5.48
N ALA A 70 5.79 -5.20 6.54
CA ALA A 70 6.70 -5.15 7.67
C ALA A 70 5.92 -5.07 8.98
N SER A 71 6.37 -5.84 9.97
CA SER A 71 5.89 -5.78 11.35
C SER A 71 6.86 -4.97 12.20
N PHE A 72 6.33 -4.06 13.00
CA PHE A 72 7.06 -3.32 14.01
C PHE A 72 6.71 -3.86 15.39
N ASP A 73 7.72 -4.10 16.22
CA ASP A 73 7.56 -4.58 17.61
C ASP A 73 7.08 -3.45 18.55
N ALA A 74 5.96 -2.82 18.17
CA ALA A 74 5.25 -1.79 18.89
C ALA A 74 3.82 -1.68 18.33
N GLU A 75 2.86 -1.42 19.21
CA GLU A 75 1.48 -1.14 18.84
C GLU A 75 1.35 0.30 18.34
N HIS A 76 0.42 0.55 17.41
CA HIS A 76 0.12 1.87 16.86
C HIS A 76 1.34 2.65 16.31
N PHE A 77 2.38 1.94 15.86
CA PHE A 77 3.62 2.55 15.43
C PHE A 77 3.52 3.12 14.01
N ASP A 78 3.53 4.44 13.93
CA ASP A 78 3.51 5.21 12.69
C ASP A 78 4.61 6.28 12.68
N ARG A 79 4.60 7.16 11.68
CA ARG A 79 5.61 8.23 11.57
C ARG A 79 5.51 9.28 12.69
N GLU A 80 4.32 9.53 13.23
CA GLU A 80 4.14 10.47 14.33
C GLU A 80 4.79 9.89 15.60
N GLU A 81 4.49 8.63 15.91
CA GLU A 81 5.14 7.88 16.99
C GLU A 81 6.66 7.81 16.79
N GLU A 82 7.14 7.50 15.58
CA GLU A 82 8.57 7.46 15.26
C GLU A 82 9.31 8.78 15.60
N SER A 83 8.61 9.92 15.50
CA SER A 83 9.17 11.24 15.80
C SER A 83 9.26 11.56 17.31
N GLN A 84 8.55 10.81 18.15
CA GLN A 84 8.52 11.04 19.59
C GLN A 84 9.87 10.73 20.25
N GLN A 85 10.16 11.42 21.35
CA GLN A 85 11.44 11.29 22.05
C GLN A 85 11.77 9.85 22.45
N GLN A 86 10.75 9.05 22.80
CA GLN A 86 10.91 7.63 23.18
C GLN A 86 11.48 6.77 22.04
N PHE A 87 11.05 7.00 20.80
CA PHE A 87 11.43 6.19 19.64
C PHE A 87 12.56 6.82 18.80
N ARG A 88 12.85 8.11 19.00
CA ARG A 88 13.93 8.82 18.30
C ARG A 88 15.30 8.12 18.41
N TYR A 89 15.61 7.52 19.56
CA TYR A 89 16.88 6.83 19.81
C TYR A 89 16.72 5.32 20.02
N ASN A 90 15.49 4.83 20.15
CA ASN A 90 15.19 3.42 20.39
C ASN A 90 13.97 2.99 19.58
N ALA A 91 14.03 3.22 18.27
CA ALA A 91 12.93 2.87 17.37
C ALA A 91 12.69 1.35 17.38
N PRO A 92 11.43 0.89 17.39
CA PRO A 92 11.08 -0.52 17.45
C PRO A 92 11.77 -1.34 16.36
N ALA A 93 12.01 -2.62 16.65
CA ALA A 93 12.53 -3.54 15.66
C ALA A 93 11.53 -3.68 14.51
N MET A 94 12.02 -3.56 13.27
CA MET A 94 11.24 -3.79 12.05
C MET A 94 11.62 -5.14 11.46
N THR A 95 10.64 -6.01 11.25
CA THR A 95 10.80 -7.29 10.55
C THR A 95 10.07 -7.22 9.22
N LEU A 96 10.80 -7.30 8.10
CA LEU A 96 10.21 -7.43 6.77
C LEU A 96 9.66 -8.86 6.61
N THR A 97 8.33 -8.97 6.53
CA THR A 97 7.63 -10.25 6.34
C THR A 97 7.50 -10.58 4.86
N GLU A 98 7.31 -9.56 4.01
CA GLU A 98 7.32 -9.69 2.56
C GLU A 98 8.02 -8.49 1.92
N ALA A 99 8.89 -8.74 0.94
CA ALA A 99 9.50 -7.71 0.11
C ALA A 99 9.83 -8.32 -1.25
N TRP A 100 8.99 -8.06 -2.25
CA TRP A 100 9.18 -8.64 -3.57
C TRP A 100 8.62 -7.77 -4.68
N THR A 101 9.16 -7.98 -5.88
CA THR A 101 8.73 -7.37 -7.14
C THR A 101 8.42 -8.49 -8.12
N ARG A 102 7.28 -8.40 -8.82
CA ARG A 102 6.86 -9.36 -9.85
C ARG A 102 6.46 -8.62 -11.13
N PRO A 103 6.63 -9.24 -12.31
CA PRO A 103 6.08 -8.67 -13.55
C PRO A 103 4.58 -8.43 -13.40
N LEU A 104 4.08 -7.28 -13.86
CA LEU A 104 2.65 -6.98 -13.81
C LEU A 104 1.83 -8.01 -14.61
N ALA A 105 2.44 -8.55 -15.68
CA ALA A 105 1.89 -9.67 -16.46
C ALA A 105 1.67 -10.97 -15.65
N SER A 106 2.19 -11.09 -14.42
CA SER A 106 1.87 -12.22 -13.53
C SER A 106 0.46 -12.12 -12.97
N VAL A 107 -0.19 -10.96 -13.00
CA VAL A 107 -1.59 -10.81 -12.56
C VAL A 107 -2.50 -11.45 -13.61
N ARG A 108 -3.26 -12.47 -13.20
CA ARG A 108 -4.18 -13.21 -14.07
C ARG A 108 -5.63 -12.79 -13.91
N GLU A 109 -6.02 -12.43 -12.69
CA GLU A 109 -7.40 -12.11 -12.38
C GLU A 109 -7.46 -11.00 -11.32
N ILE A 110 -8.47 -10.13 -11.47
CA ILE A 110 -8.93 -9.24 -10.41
C ILE A 110 -10.26 -9.81 -9.92
N SER A 111 -10.25 -10.40 -8.73
CA SER A 111 -11.44 -11.00 -8.12
C SER A 111 -12.13 -9.98 -7.22
N ILE A 112 -13.45 -9.94 -7.28
CA ILE A 112 -14.31 -9.08 -6.46
C ILE A 112 -15.34 -9.97 -5.78
N ALA A 113 -15.36 -9.98 -4.45
CA ALA A 113 -16.26 -10.84 -3.69
C ALA A 113 -17.67 -10.25 -3.55
N ASP A 114 -17.79 -8.94 -3.38
CA ASP A 114 -19.07 -8.26 -3.17
C ASP A 114 -19.10 -6.87 -3.80
N VAL A 115 -20.27 -6.54 -4.35
CA VAL A 115 -20.61 -5.20 -4.84
C VAL A 115 -21.93 -4.82 -4.22
N SER A 116 -21.91 -3.88 -3.27
CA SER A 116 -23.11 -3.36 -2.61
C SER A 116 -23.53 -2.01 -3.19
N GLY A 117 -24.85 -1.77 -3.17
CA GLY A 117 -25.53 -0.68 -3.88
C GLY A 117 -25.11 0.74 -3.48
N GLU A 118 -25.58 1.71 -4.24
CA GLU A 118 -25.29 3.14 -4.10
C GLU A 118 -25.51 3.60 -2.66
N ILE A 119 -24.44 4.07 -2.01
CA ILE A 119 -24.57 4.68 -0.68
C ILE A 119 -25.19 6.05 -0.92
N ASP A 120 -26.42 6.23 -0.45
CA ASP A 120 -27.22 7.44 -0.66
C ASP A 120 -26.38 8.72 -0.43
N ARG A 121 -26.36 9.62 -1.43
CA ARG A 121 -25.51 10.83 -1.63
C ARG A 121 -24.17 10.66 -2.35
N GLN A 122 -23.72 9.44 -2.54
CA GLN A 122 -22.38 9.14 -3.02
C GLN A 122 -22.56 8.21 -4.22
N LYS A 123 -22.62 8.79 -5.45
CA LYS A 123 -22.92 8.11 -6.73
C LYS A 123 -21.88 7.03 -7.13
N TRP A 124 -21.63 6.05 -6.29
CA TRP A 124 -20.63 4.99 -6.49
C TRP A 124 -21.06 3.68 -5.82
N TYR A 125 -20.51 2.58 -6.34
CA TYR A 125 -20.74 1.23 -5.84
C TYR A 125 -19.65 0.82 -4.85
N ARG A 126 -20.05 0.27 -3.71
CA ARG A 126 -19.10 -0.28 -2.75
C ARG A 126 -18.55 -1.60 -3.25
N VAL A 127 -17.24 -1.68 -3.44
CA VAL A 127 -16.54 -2.92 -3.78
C VAL A 127 -15.84 -3.46 -2.54
N ALA A 128 -16.02 -4.75 -2.25
CA ALA A 128 -15.39 -5.43 -1.11
C ALA A 128 -14.78 -6.79 -1.52
N GLY A 129 -13.80 -7.24 -0.74
CA GLY A 129 -13.08 -8.49 -0.95
C GLY A 129 -12.30 -8.51 -2.25
N MET A 130 -11.69 -7.37 -2.63
CA MET A 130 -10.88 -7.30 -3.85
C MET A 130 -9.58 -8.07 -3.68
N LYS A 131 -9.25 -8.89 -4.69
CA LYS A 131 -7.99 -9.64 -4.73
C LYS A 131 -7.35 -9.58 -6.10
N LEU A 132 -6.02 -9.54 -6.13
CA LEU A 132 -5.25 -9.89 -7.33
C LEU A 132 -4.85 -11.36 -7.22
N ILE A 133 -5.13 -12.14 -8.25
CA ILE A 133 -4.68 -13.54 -8.36
C ILE A 133 -3.51 -13.57 -9.34
N LEU A 134 -2.38 -14.08 -8.87
CA LEU A 134 -1.17 -14.22 -9.67
C LEU A 134 -1.12 -15.58 -10.40
N ASP A 135 -0.20 -15.70 -11.35
CA ASP A 135 0.00 -16.89 -12.18
C ASP A 135 0.48 -18.13 -11.42
N ASP A 136 1.11 -17.95 -10.27
CA ASP A 136 1.44 -19.01 -9.31
C ASP A 136 0.30 -19.33 -8.32
N GLY A 137 -0.88 -18.72 -8.50
CA GLY A 137 -2.04 -18.87 -7.65
C GLY A 137 -1.99 -18.05 -6.35
N LYS A 138 -0.92 -17.26 -6.11
CA LYS A 138 -0.85 -16.38 -4.95
C LYS A 138 -1.95 -15.32 -5.03
N GLN A 139 -2.66 -15.13 -3.92
CA GLN A 139 -3.69 -14.09 -3.79
C GLN A 139 -3.14 -12.91 -3.00
N ILE A 140 -3.36 -11.71 -3.51
CA ILE A 140 -3.04 -10.46 -2.84
C ILE A 140 -4.35 -9.78 -2.50
N GLU A 141 -4.65 -9.70 -1.20
CA GLU A 141 -5.81 -8.95 -0.74
C GLU A 141 -5.52 -7.45 -0.84
N LEU A 142 -6.47 -6.73 -1.45
CA LEU A 142 -6.48 -5.28 -1.55
C LEU A 142 -7.46 -4.69 -0.52
N PRO A 143 -7.28 -3.44 -0.08
CA PRO A 143 -8.22 -2.82 0.83
C PRO A 143 -9.63 -2.75 0.25
N ASP A 144 -10.64 -2.98 1.09
CA ASP A 144 -12.04 -2.80 0.75
C ASP A 144 -12.33 -1.31 0.49
N GLN A 145 -12.71 -0.95 -0.74
CA GLN A 145 -13.10 0.43 -1.08
C GLN A 145 -14.27 0.93 -0.20
N GLY A 146 -15.12 0.02 0.23
CA GLY A 146 -16.21 0.31 1.17
C GLY A 146 -15.80 0.78 2.57
N ARG A 147 -14.54 0.61 2.95
CA ARG A 147 -13.97 1.07 4.22
C ARG A 147 -13.11 2.32 4.05
N LEU A 148 -12.83 2.73 2.81
CA LEU A 148 -12.14 3.97 2.51
C LEU A 148 -13.15 5.11 2.65
N HIS A 149 -13.01 5.89 3.73
CA HIS A 149 -13.89 7.03 4.00
C HIS A 149 -13.31 8.35 3.44
N ASP A 150 -12.01 8.38 3.21
CA ASP A 150 -11.30 9.52 2.63
C ASP A 150 -11.35 9.49 1.10
N THR A 151 -11.56 10.66 0.48
CA THR A 151 -11.61 10.80 -0.98
C THR A 151 -10.27 10.46 -1.61
N ARG A 152 -9.17 10.83 -0.95
CA ARG A 152 -7.82 10.60 -1.44
C ARG A 152 -7.45 9.12 -1.46
N GLU A 153 -7.78 8.35 -0.43
CA GLU A 153 -7.51 6.90 -0.43
C GLU A 153 -8.29 6.19 -1.54
N ARG A 154 -9.51 6.66 -1.82
CA ARG A 154 -10.31 6.16 -2.95
C ARG A 154 -9.64 6.48 -4.28
N GLU A 155 -9.22 7.72 -4.49
CA GLU A 155 -8.49 8.14 -5.69
C GLU A 155 -7.21 7.30 -5.88
N GLN A 156 -6.43 7.09 -4.81
CA GLN A 156 -5.23 6.23 -4.87
C GLN A 156 -5.57 4.77 -5.20
N SER A 157 -6.65 4.22 -4.63
CA SER A 157 -7.13 2.88 -4.95
C SER A 157 -7.58 2.76 -6.42
N ASP A 158 -8.28 3.76 -6.94
CA ASP A 158 -8.74 3.79 -8.33
C ASP A 158 -7.57 3.98 -9.31
N GLU A 159 -6.59 4.82 -8.97
CA GLU A 159 -5.33 4.98 -9.72
C GLU A 159 -4.56 3.66 -9.77
N PHE A 160 -4.43 2.97 -8.63
CA PHE A 160 -3.82 1.65 -8.54
C PHE A 160 -4.53 0.63 -9.45
N LEU A 161 -5.85 0.49 -9.34
CA LEU A 161 -6.62 -0.44 -10.17
C LEU A 161 -6.55 -0.08 -11.66
N THR A 162 -6.55 1.21 -11.97
CA THR A 162 -6.39 1.70 -13.35
C THR A 162 -5.03 1.34 -13.92
N ALA A 163 -3.95 1.53 -13.14
CA ALA A 163 -2.60 1.17 -13.55
C ALA A 163 -2.46 -0.35 -13.76
N VAL A 164 -3.03 -1.17 -12.86
CA VAL A 164 -3.07 -2.63 -13.05
C VAL A 164 -3.81 -2.99 -14.34
N ARG A 165 -5.02 -2.44 -14.57
CA ARG A 165 -5.80 -2.73 -15.79
C ARG A 165 -5.09 -2.30 -17.08
N ARG A 166 -4.29 -1.24 -17.05
CA ARG A 166 -3.54 -0.77 -18.23
C ARG A 166 -2.36 -1.66 -18.56
N GLY A 167 -1.69 -2.21 -17.54
CA GLY A 167 -0.51 -3.05 -17.73
C GLY A 167 -0.79 -4.54 -17.84
N VAL A 168 -2.02 -4.98 -17.58
CA VAL A 168 -2.48 -6.36 -17.77
C VAL A 168 -3.36 -6.45 -19.01
N SER A 169 -2.94 -7.24 -20.00
CA SER A 169 -3.82 -7.66 -21.09
C SER A 169 -4.61 -8.88 -20.65
N PHE A 170 -5.92 -8.71 -20.40
CA PHE A 170 -6.85 -9.82 -20.21
C PHE A 170 -7.24 -10.47 -21.55
#